data_AF-A0A6B3MAX1-F1
#
_entry.id   AF-A0A6B3MAX1-F1
#
_cell.length_a   1.000
_cell.length_b   1.000
_cell.length_c   1.000
_cell.angle_alpha   90.00
_cell.angle_beta   90.00
_cell.angle_gamma   90.00
#
_symmetry.space_group_name_H-M   'P 1'
#
loop_
_entity.id
_entity.type
_entity.pdbx_description
1 polymer ?
#
loop_
_entity_poly.entity_id
_entity_poly.type
_entity_poly.pdbx_seq_one_letter_code
_entity_poly.pdbx_strand_id
1 'polypeptide(L)'
;MHKAKKRLQPRLARTINMSGSGTLSRHQMLPEQRYLEGVGYLVGDITCKFNARSAYIRCAVNPSGPCEGCIHYQTRDSKPNLKN
;
A
#
# COMPACT_ATOMS: atom_id res chain seq x y z
N MET A 1 -44.47 -49.83 -12.71
CA MET A 1 -44.23 -48.56 -12.00
C MET A 1 -42.76 -48.15 -12.15
N HIS A 2 -42.44 -47.30 -13.13
CA HIS A 2 -41.06 -46.92 -13.46
C HIS A 2 -40.51 -45.86 -12.49
N LYS A 3 -39.51 -46.19 -11.69
CA LYS A 3 -38.80 -45.22 -10.83
C LYS A 3 -37.66 -44.55 -11.61
N ALA A 4 -37.87 -43.30 -12.02
CA ALA A 4 -36.83 -42.48 -12.63
C ALA A 4 -35.87 -41.94 -11.55
N LYS A 5 -34.67 -42.51 -11.44
CA LYS A 5 -33.58 -41.95 -10.64
C LYS A 5 -32.96 -40.78 -11.41
N LYS A 6 -33.34 -39.54 -11.09
CA LYS A 6 -32.59 -38.36 -11.54
C LYS A 6 -31.24 -38.34 -10.84
N ARG A 7 -30.21 -38.81 -11.54
CA ARG A 7 -28.81 -38.61 -11.13
C ARG A 7 -28.51 -37.12 -11.26
N LEU A 8 -28.54 -36.41 -10.14
CA LEU A 8 -28.04 -35.04 -10.08
C LEU A 8 -26.51 -35.12 -10.22
N GLN A 9 -25.99 -34.75 -11.40
CA GLN A 9 -24.55 -34.64 -11.58
C GLN A 9 -24.08 -33.35 -10.89
N PRO A 10 -23.16 -33.40 -9.91
CA PRO A 10 -22.56 -32.18 -9.39
C PRO A 10 -21.60 -31.62 -10.45
N ARG A 11 -22.09 -30.78 -11.36
CA ARG A 11 -21.23 -29.98 -12.26
C ARG A 11 -20.60 -28.78 -11.54
N LEU A 12 -20.22 -28.96 -10.28
CA LEU A 12 -19.54 -27.95 -9.47
C LEU A 12 -18.20 -28.43 -8.93
N ALA A 13 -17.56 -29.39 -9.59
CA ALA A 13 -16.11 -29.60 -9.47
C ALA A 13 -15.37 -28.70 -10.47
N ARG A 14 -15.69 -27.40 -10.50
CA ARG A 14 -15.03 -26.43 -11.37
C ARG A 14 -14.03 -25.62 -10.56
N THR A 15 -12.80 -26.15 -10.57
CA THR A 15 -11.52 -25.42 -10.47
C THR A 15 -11.24 -24.64 -9.18
N ILE A 16 -10.80 -25.35 -8.13
CA ILE A 16 -10.04 -24.79 -6.99
C ILE A 16 -8.59 -24.39 -7.35
N ASN A 17 -8.30 -24.09 -8.62
CA ASN A 17 -6.97 -23.69 -9.10
C ASN A 17 -7.02 -22.30 -9.78
N MET A 18 -7.36 -21.27 -9.01
CA MET A 18 -7.14 -19.86 -9.38
C MET A 18 -6.30 -19.11 -8.34
N SER A 19 -5.39 -19.82 -7.67
CA SER A 19 -4.28 -19.20 -6.93
C SER A 19 -3.06 -19.09 -7.86
N GLY A 20 -3.27 -18.57 -9.07
CA GLY A 20 -2.21 -18.16 -9.96
C GLY A 20 -1.75 -16.77 -9.57
N SER A 21 -0.57 -16.70 -8.95
CA SER A 21 0.36 -15.57 -9.09
C SER A 21 -0.18 -14.18 -8.77
N GLY A 22 -0.45 -13.96 -7.50
CA GLY A 22 -0.15 -12.68 -6.88
C GLY A 22 0.47 -13.01 -5.55
N THR A 23 1.79 -13.05 -5.45
CA THR A 23 2.42 -12.63 -4.21
C THR A 23 1.80 -11.26 -3.92
N LEU A 24 0.77 -11.21 -3.08
CA LEU A 24 0.39 -9.96 -2.41
C LEU A 24 1.71 -9.51 -1.87
N SER A 25 2.30 -8.50 -2.50
CA SER A 25 3.65 -8.11 -2.18
C SER A 25 3.56 -7.73 -0.73
N ARG A 26 3.99 -8.66 0.12
CA ARG A 26 4.17 -8.48 1.54
C ARG A 26 5.45 -7.67 1.66
N HIS A 27 5.52 -6.55 0.93
CA HIS A 27 5.75 -5.26 1.54
C HIS A 27 4.76 -5.08 2.70
N GLN A 28 4.96 -5.91 3.73
CA GLN A 28 4.85 -5.50 5.11
C GLN A 28 5.94 -4.44 5.31
N MET A 29 5.79 -3.32 4.59
CA MET A 29 6.41 -2.06 4.92
C MET A 29 5.72 -1.72 6.21
N LEU A 30 6.31 -2.16 7.33
CA LEU A 30 6.11 -1.48 8.60
C LEU A 30 6.01 0.00 8.26
N PRO A 31 4.88 0.66 8.57
CA PRO A 31 4.74 2.06 8.23
C PRO A 31 5.95 2.73 8.84
N GLU A 32 6.80 3.33 8.00
CA GLU A 32 7.93 4.13 8.45
C GLU A 32 7.33 5.36 9.12
N GLN A 33 6.80 5.13 10.31
CA GLN A 33 5.97 6.04 11.06
C GLN A 33 6.90 6.71 12.05
N ARG A 34 7.15 7.98 11.83
CA ARG A 34 7.98 8.80 12.69
C ARG A 34 7.09 9.81 13.39
N TYR A 35 7.31 10.00 14.69
CA TYR A 35 6.69 11.09 15.41
C TYR A 35 7.52 12.35 15.23
N LEU A 36 6.87 13.46 14.87
CA LEU A 36 7.49 14.79 14.84
C LEU A 36 6.75 15.69 15.81
N GLU A 37 7.49 16.28 16.74
CA GLU A 37 6.95 17.17 17.75
C GLU A 37 6.22 18.35 17.10
N GLY A 38 5.02 18.65 17.61
CA GLY A 38 4.13 19.69 17.05
C GLY A 38 3.34 19.31 15.79
N VAL A 39 3.53 18.11 15.23
CA VAL A 39 2.81 17.64 14.03
C VAL A 39 2.12 16.30 14.26
N GLY A 40 2.72 15.41 15.03
CA GLY A 40 2.20 14.07 15.30
C GLY A 40 2.90 12.99 14.47
N TYR A 41 2.20 11.87 14.25
CA TYR A 41 2.73 10.74 13.49
C TYR A 41 2.67 11.00 11.99
N LEU A 42 3.75 10.61 11.31
CA LEU A 42 3.98 10.84 9.89
C LEU A 42 4.47 9.54 9.27
N VAL A 43 3.91 9.15 8.12
CA VAL A 43 4.39 7.99 7.37
C VAL A 43 5.26 8.39 6.18
N GLY A 44 6.33 7.61 5.94
CA GLY A 44 7.27 7.80 4.85
C GLY A 44 8.42 8.75 5.14
N ASP A 45 9.24 9.00 4.13
CA ASP A 45 10.42 9.84 4.25
C ASP A 45 10.01 11.33 4.33
N ILE A 46 10.25 11.94 5.50
CA ILE A 46 9.95 13.35 5.77
C ILE A 46 10.89 14.32 5.02
N THR A 47 12.01 13.82 4.50
CA THR A 47 12.91 14.61 3.65
C THR A 47 12.36 14.76 2.24
N CYS A 48 11.37 13.95 1.82
CA CYS A 48 10.70 14.13 0.54
C CYS A 48 9.81 15.38 0.54
N LYS A 49 9.97 16.24 -0.47
CA LYS A 49 9.16 17.45 -0.69
C LYS A 49 7.68 17.16 -0.85
N PHE A 50 7.34 15.98 -1.38
CA PHE A 50 5.97 15.54 -1.60
C PHE A 50 5.40 14.68 -0.47
N ASN A 51 6.13 14.51 0.64
CA ASN A 51 5.58 13.86 1.84
C ASN A 51 4.27 14.57 2.25
N ALA A 52 3.19 13.80 2.45
CA ALA A 52 1.85 14.36 2.71
C ALA A 52 1.65 14.85 4.16
N ARG A 53 2.67 14.68 5.02
CA ARG A 53 2.64 15.00 6.45
C ARG A 53 1.42 14.43 7.17
N SER A 54 1.08 13.18 6.85
CA SER A 54 -0.08 12.47 7.39
C SER A 54 0.37 11.17 8.05
N ALA A 55 -0.38 10.73 9.06
CA ALA A 55 -0.20 9.42 9.69
C ALA A 55 -0.68 8.26 8.80
N TYR A 56 -1.44 8.55 7.74
CA TYR A 56 -2.09 7.52 6.91
C TYR A 56 -1.67 7.58 5.45
N ILE A 57 -1.29 8.76 4.95
CA ILE A 57 -0.93 8.99 3.55
C ILE A 57 0.55 9.32 3.46
N ARG A 58 1.29 8.57 2.64
CA ARG A 58 2.75 8.73 2.50
C ARG A 58 3.14 9.93 1.66
N CYS A 59 2.57 10.06 0.47
CA CYS A 59 2.99 11.04 -0.54
C CYS A 59 1.76 11.60 -1.27
N ALA A 60 1.74 12.92 -1.51
CA ALA A 60 0.60 13.58 -2.15
C ALA A 60 0.42 13.16 -3.62
N VAL A 61 1.52 12.85 -4.32
CA VAL A 61 1.51 12.49 -5.75
C VAL A 61 1.61 10.99 -6.00
N ASN A 62 2.00 10.21 -4.99
CA ASN A 62 2.04 8.75 -5.04
C ASN A 62 1.62 8.15 -3.69
N PRO A 63 0.32 8.16 -3.35
CA PRO A 63 -0.16 7.79 -2.01
C PRO A 63 0.22 6.37 -1.57
N SER A 64 0.31 5.43 -2.52
CA SER A 64 0.54 4.01 -2.25
C SER A 64 2.00 3.56 -2.41
N GLY A 65 2.81 4.28 -3.18
CA GLY A 65 4.18 3.86 -3.49
C GLY A 65 5.19 4.11 -2.36
N PRO A 66 6.31 3.37 -2.34
CA PRO A 66 7.43 3.65 -1.44
C PRO A 66 8.16 4.95 -1.84
N CYS A 67 8.98 5.50 -0.94
CA CYS A 67 9.87 6.62 -1.27
C CYS A 67 11.12 6.13 -2.01
N GLU A 68 11.63 4.95 -1.66
CA GLU A 68 12.76 4.30 -2.34
C GLU A 68 12.40 3.98 -3.81
N GLY A 69 13.24 4.41 -4.75
CA GLY A 69 12.99 4.23 -6.18
C GLY A 69 11.83 5.04 -6.77
N CYS A 70 11.23 5.96 -6.01
CA CYS A 70 10.11 6.78 -6.49
C CYS A 70 10.57 7.83 -7.50
N ILE A 71 9.97 7.82 -8.70
CA ILE A 71 10.26 8.79 -9.77
C ILE A 71 9.93 10.24 -9.39
N HIS A 72 9.06 10.43 -8.40
CA HIS A 72 8.65 11.76 -7.93
C HIS A 72 9.48 12.26 -6.75
N TYR A 73 10.37 11.44 -6.19
CA TYR A 73 11.13 11.83 -5.01
C TYR A 73 11.96 13.10 -5.27
N GLN A 74 11.81 14.10 -4.40
CA GLN A 74 12.63 15.30 -4.39
C GLN A 74 12.99 15.60 -2.94
N THR A 75 14.27 15.82 -2.64
CA THR A 75 14.67 16.24 -1.29
C THR A 75 14.14 17.64 -0.97
N ARG A 76 13.74 17.87 0.28
CA ARG A 76 13.41 19.21 0.79
C ARG A 76 14.72 19.94 1.01
N ASP A 77 14.87 21.09 0.35
CA ASP A 77 15.98 21.99 0.64
C ASP A 77 15.93 22.41 2.12
N SER A 78 16.85 21.88 2.92
CA SER A 78 17.01 22.20 4.33
C SER A 78 17.76 23.53 4.50
N LYS A 79 17.23 24.60 3.91
CA LYS A 79 17.60 25.95 4.35
C LYS A 79 16.54 26.40 5.35
N PRO A 80 16.73 26.17 6.67
CA PRO A 80 15.95 26.94 7.63
C PRO A 80 16.25 28.40 7.31
N ASN A 81 15.21 29.12 6.90
CA ASN A 81 15.25 30.55 6.72
C ASN A 81 15.44 31.12 8.13
N LEU A 82 16.69 31.20 8.60
CA LEU A 82 17.06 31.95 9.78
C LEU A 82 16.88 33.41 9.40
N LYS A 83 15.67 33.91 9.63
CA LYS A 83 15.36 35.33 9.54
C LYS A 83 15.84 35.90 10.87
N ASN A 84 16.93 36.67 10.82
CA ASN A 84 17.43 37.49 11.92
C ASN A 84 16.36 38.50 12.36
#